data_AF-A0A1J5P6Z9-F1
#
_entry.id   AF-A0A1J5P6Z9-F1
#
_cell.length_a   1.000
_cell.length_b   1.000
_cell.length_c   1.000
_cell.angle_alpha   90.00
_cell.angle_beta   90.00
_cell.angle_gamma   90.00
#
_symmetry.space_group_name_H-M   'P 1'
#
loop_
_entity.id
_entity.type
_entity.pdbx_description
1 polymer ?
#
loop_
_entity_poly.entity_id
_entity_poly.type
_entity_poly.pdbx_seq_one_letter_code
_entity_poly.pdbx_strand_id
1 'polypeptide(L)'
;MCSRATDTAIEDAIRNLEPHSKIETIIARFVKRADRFPPQPFEADEELTPLDTVKALTIASYRYRNCLKHQIGRAITGATAYAEFRENLILELQPLADGGWLLTGVHAHSNGLVDPDDEKAAKEKCASLGVSHILTEGINNDGWNAVARITNRWDWAVR
;
A
#
# COMPACT_ATOMS: atom_id res chain seq x y z
N MET A 1 -1.75 12.00 5.36
CA MET A 1 -2.22 13.30 5.87
C MET A 1 -2.78 14.14 4.72
N CYS A 2 -4.00 14.65 4.87
CA CYS A 2 -4.59 15.60 3.93
C CYS A 2 -4.17 17.02 4.33
N SER A 3 -3.36 17.72 3.54
CA SER A 3 -2.86 19.08 3.85
C SER A 3 -4.00 20.09 4.06
N ARG A 4 -5.16 19.83 3.46
CA ARG A 4 -6.38 20.66 3.57
C ARG A 4 -7.28 20.29 4.74
N ALA A 5 -6.97 19.24 5.50
CA ALA A 5 -7.68 18.87 6.71
C ALA A 5 -7.09 19.61 7.92
N THR A 6 -7.10 20.95 7.88
CA THR A 6 -6.68 21.77 9.01
C THR A 6 -7.71 21.66 10.14
N ASP A 7 -7.31 21.92 11.39
CA ASP A 7 -8.22 21.90 12.55
C ASP A 7 -9.46 22.77 12.30
N THR A 8 -9.26 23.97 11.73
CA THR A 8 -10.34 24.87 11.33
C THR A 8 -11.30 24.26 10.30
N ALA A 9 -10.78 23.55 9.28
CA ALA A 9 -11.60 22.92 8.27
C ALA A 9 -12.39 21.72 8.84
N ILE A 10 -11.83 21.02 9.81
CA ILE A 10 -12.51 19.92 10.53
C ILE A 10 -13.60 20.50 11.43
N GLU A 11 -13.29 21.54 12.21
CA GLU A 11 -14.28 22.23 13.06
C GLU A 11 -15.45 22.78 12.24
N ASP A 12 -15.17 23.47 11.13
CA ASP A 12 -16.20 23.99 10.23
C ASP A 12 -17.05 22.86 9.63
N ALA A 13 -16.44 21.73 9.27
CA ALA A 13 -17.17 20.58 8.77
C ALA A 13 -18.08 19.96 9.84
N ILE A 14 -17.62 19.88 11.10
CA ILE A 14 -18.40 19.38 12.23
C ILE A 14 -19.55 20.32 12.56
N ARG A 15 -19.31 21.65 12.59
CA ARG A 15 -20.36 22.66 12.86
C ARG A 15 -21.48 22.64 11.82
N ASN A 16 -21.14 22.30 10.56
CA ASN A 16 -22.10 22.23 9.45
C ASN A 16 -22.67 20.82 9.22
N LEU A 17 -22.52 19.89 10.17
CA LEU A 17 -23.17 18.58 10.10
C LEU A 17 -24.68 18.74 10.15
N GLU A 18 -25.37 18.21 9.13
CA GLU A 18 -26.82 18.03 9.23
C GLU A 18 -27.16 17.05 10.36
N PRO A 19 -28.32 17.18 11.03
CA PRO A 19 -28.70 16.38 12.20
C PRO A 19 -28.65 14.85 12.00
N HIS A 20 -28.68 14.38 10.74
CA HIS A 20 -28.63 12.95 10.38
C HIS A 20 -27.31 12.52 9.72
N SER A 21 -26.36 13.44 9.55
CA SER A 21 -25.05 13.13 8.97
C SER A 21 -24.14 12.48 10.00
N LYS A 22 -23.47 11.39 9.60
CA LYS A 22 -22.50 10.70 10.45
C LYS A 22 -21.14 11.37 10.36
N ILE A 23 -20.43 11.47 11.49
CA ILE A 23 -19.05 11.98 11.54
C ILE A 23 -18.11 11.17 10.62
N GLU A 24 -18.38 9.87 10.49
CA GLU A 24 -17.71 8.94 9.57
C GLU A 24 -17.73 9.45 8.12
N THR A 25 -18.83 10.08 7.69
CA THR A 25 -18.98 10.64 6.33
C THR A 25 -18.03 11.81 6.11
N ILE A 26 -17.82 12.64 7.14
CA ILE A 26 -16.88 13.76 7.09
C ILE A 26 -15.45 13.24 7.03
N ILE A 27 -15.10 12.32 7.92
CA ILE A 27 -13.78 11.69 7.94
C ILE A 27 -13.50 11.04 6.58
N ALA A 28 -14.44 10.25 6.04
CA ALA A 28 -14.30 9.64 4.72
C ALA A 28 -14.08 10.67 3.60
N ARG A 29 -14.68 11.87 3.70
CA ARG A 29 -14.50 12.95 2.72
C ARG A 29 -13.08 13.52 2.75
N PHE A 30 -12.51 13.72 3.94
CA PHE A 30 -11.12 14.17 4.10
C PHE A 30 -10.12 13.08 3.71
N VAL A 31 -10.37 11.84 4.10
CA VAL A 31 -9.58 10.65 3.74
C VAL A 31 -9.52 10.49 2.22
N LYS A 32 -10.65 10.60 1.50
CA LYS A 32 -10.70 10.56 0.03
C LYS A 32 -9.90 11.66 -0.67
N ARG A 33 -9.53 12.72 0.05
CA ARG A 33 -8.75 13.85 -0.45
C ARG A 33 -7.32 13.87 0.08
N ALA A 34 -6.89 12.84 0.80
CA ALA A 34 -5.54 12.77 1.32
C ALA A 34 -4.52 12.84 0.18
N ASP A 35 -3.73 13.90 0.22
CA ASP A 35 -2.74 14.28 -0.78
C ASP A 35 -1.32 13.87 -0.39
N ARG A 36 -1.15 13.25 0.79
CA ARG A 36 0.08 12.59 1.22
C ARG A 36 -0.25 11.35 2.03
N PHE A 37 0.46 10.26 1.81
CA PHE A 37 0.52 9.13 2.72
C PHE A 37 1.68 9.28 3.71
N PRO A 38 1.78 8.44 4.75
CA PRO A 38 2.98 8.35 5.57
C PRO A 38 4.23 8.08 4.70
N PRO A 39 5.45 8.33 5.23
CA PRO A 39 6.69 8.14 4.49
C PRO A 39 6.76 6.77 3.80
N GLN A 40 7.18 6.78 2.54
CA GLN A 40 7.35 5.57 1.73
C GLN A 40 8.79 5.05 1.87
N PRO A 41 9.07 3.76 1.59
CA PRO A 41 10.40 3.18 1.73
C PRO A 41 11.48 3.80 0.83
N PHE A 42 11.08 4.43 -0.27
CA PHE A 42 11.98 4.98 -1.28
C PHE A 42 11.32 6.15 -2.02
N GLU A 43 12.18 6.97 -2.62
CA GLU A 43 11.77 8.01 -3.58
C GLU A 43 11.51 7.38 -4.96
N ALA A 44 10.80 8.12 -5.82
CA ALA A 44 10.58 7.68 -7.20
C ALA A 44 11.87 7.66 -8.03
N ASP A 45 11.99 6.67 -8.92
CA ASP A 45 13.03 6.59 -9.95
C ASP A 45 12.46 6.11 -11.29
N GLU A 46 13.33 5.75 -12.25
CA GLU A 46 12.92 5.30 -13.60
C GLU A 46 12.09 4.02 -13.59
N GLU A 47 12.24 3.17 -12.58
CA GLU A 47 11.59 1.86 -12.50
C GLU A 47 10.53 1.80 -11.41
N LEU A 48 10.68 2.56 -10.32
CA LEU A 48 9.80 2.53 -9.18
C LEU A 48 9.11 3.86 -8.96
N THR A 49 7.79 3.84 -8.90
CA THR A 49 6.96 5.00 -8.58
C THR A 49 6.11 4.71 -7.35
N PRO A 50 6.39 5.32 -6.18
CA PRO A 50 5.52 5.24 -5.01
C PRO A 50 4.12 5.78 -5.31
N LEU A 51 3.10 5.06 -4.84
CA LEU A 51 1.70 5.49 -4.88
C LEU A 51 1.35 6.20 -3.57
N ASP A 52 1.93 7.39 -3.39
CA ASP A 52 1.96 8.16 -2.14
C ASP A 52 0.74 9.08 -1.92
N THR A 53 -0.23 9.05 -2.83
CA THR A 53 -1.48 9.81 -2.72
C THR A 53 -2.70 8.97 -3.04
N VAL A 54 -3.87 9.38 -2.54
CA VAL A 54 -5.15 8.74 -2.90
C VAL A 54 -5.39 8.79 -4.40
N LYS A 55 -5.00 9.90 -5.05
CA LYS A 55 -5.17 10.08 -6.48
C LYS A 55 -4.32 9.07 -7.27
N ALA A 56 -3.04 8.95 -6.94
CA ALA A 56 -2.13 8.01 -7.59
C ALA A 56 -2.64 6.57 -7.45
N LEU A 57 -2.98 6.17 -6.22
CA LEU A 57 -3.46 4.82 -5.92
C LEU A 57 -4.81 4.51 -6.62
N THR A 58 -5.70 5.51 -6.71
CA THR A 58 -6.98 5.38 -7.44
C THR A 58 -6.76 5.24 -8.95
N ILE A 59 -5.89 6.06 -9.55
CA ILE A 59 -5.56 5.97 -10.98
C ILE A 59 -4.95 4.61 -11.31
N ALA A 60 -3.99 4.16 -10.50
CA ALA A 60 -3.38 2.83 -10.63
C ALA A 60 -4.45 1.73 -10.53
N SER A 61 -5.41 1.82 -9.60
CA SER A 61 -6.48 0.83 -9.48
C SER A 61 -7.32 0.66 -10.75
N TYR A 62 -7.56 1.76 -11.49
CA TYR A 62 -8.29 1.71 -12.75
C TYR A 62 -7.43 1.14 -13.88
N ARG A 63 -6.16 1.57 -13.97
CA ARG A 63 -5.21 1.07 -14.98
C ARG A 63 -4.97 -0.43 -14.83
N TYR A 64 -4.78 -0.90 -13.61
CA TYR A 64 -4.52 -2.32 -13.31
C TYR A 64 -5.79 -3.13 -13.13
N ARG A 65 -6.98 -2.51 -13.16
CA ARG A 65 -8.27 -3.19 -12.91
C ARG A 65 -8.27 -4.08 -11.67
N ASN A 66 -7.64 -3.62 -10.60
CA ASN A 66 -7.45 -4.38 -9.37
C ASN A 66 -8.15 -3.73 -8.17
N CYS A 67 -7.91 -4.29 -6.98
CA CYS A 67 -8.58 -3.87 -5.75
C CYS A 67 -7.90 -2.70 -5.02
N LEU A 68 -6.88 -2.04 -5.60
CA LEU A 68 -6.09 -0.98 -4.95
C LEU A 68 -6.96 0.12 -4.33
N LYS A 69 -8.02 0.58 -4.98
CA LYS A 69 -8.93 1.60 -4.42
C LYS A 69 -9.55 1.22 -3.07
N HIS A 70 -9.67 -0.07 -2.77
CA HIS A 70 -10.17 -0.56 -1.48
C HIS A 70 -9.06 -0.61 -0.40
N GLN A 71 -7.79 -0.48 -0.79
CA GLN A 71 -6.62 -0.49 0.09
C GLN A 71 -6.20 0.91 0.57
N ILE A 72 -6.88 1.98 0.12
CA ILE A 72 -6.60 3.37 0.53
C ILE A 72 -6.53 3.51 2.06
N GLY A 73 -7.39 2.80 2.80
CA GLY A 73 -7.37 2.82 4.26
C GLY A 73 -6.04 2.35 4.85
N ARG A 74 -5.48 1.24 4.35
CA ARG A 74 -4.17 0.71 4.78
C ARG A 74 -3.02 1.63 4.39
N ALA A 75 -3.11 2.25 3.21
CA ALA A 75 -2.12 3.22 2.74
C ALA A 75 -2.10 4.49 3.61
N ILE A 76 -3.27 5.03 3.94
CA ILE A 76 -3.39 6.24 4.75
C ILE A 76 -2.91 6.04 6.19
N THR A 77 -3.16 4.87 6.77
CA THR A 77 -2.70 4.56 8.14
C THR A 77 -1.22 4.20 8.18
N GLY A 78 -0.56 4.04 7.04
CA GLY A 78 0.81 3.56 6.96
C GLY A 78 0.95 2.07 7.27
N ALA A 79 -0.16 1.34 7.40
CA ALA A 79 -0.13 -0.12 7.58
C ALA A 79 0.46 -0.82 6.35
N THR A 80 0.44 -0.17 5.19
CA THR A 80 0.96 -0.68 3.93
C THR A 80 1.35 0.49 3.03
N ALA A 81 2.42 0.35 2.27
CA ALA A 81 2.82 1.22 1.17
C ALA A 81 2.63 0.47 -0.15
N TYR A 82 2.39 1.23 -1.23
CA TYR A 82 2.24 0.67 -2.56
C TYR A 82 3.14 1.42 -3.54
N ALA A 83 3.72 0.69 -4.49
CA ALA A 83 4.52 1.27 -5.56
C ALA A 83 4.25 0.55 -6.87
N GLU A 84 4.49 1.24 -7.98
CA GLU A 84 4.49 0.65 -9.32
C GLU A 84 5.91 0.34 -9.74
N PHE A 85 6.11 -0.85 -10.30
CA PHE A 85 7.36 -1.26 -10.91
C PHE A 85 7.19 -1.35 -12.43
N ARG A 86 7.95 -0.53 -13.17
CA ARG A 86 8.00 -0.44 -14.64
C ARG A 86 6.62 -0.34 -15.30
N GLU A 87 5.66 0.30 -14.62
CA GLU A 87 4.25 0.38 -15.03
C GLU A 87 3.56 -0.97 -15.33
N ASN A 88 4.14 -2.08 -14.87
CA ASN A 88 3.63 -3.43 -15.12
C ASN A 88 3.14 -4.13 -13.85
N LEU A 89 3.74 -3.83 -12.71
CA LEU A 89 3.48 -4.50 -11.44
C LEU A 89 3.17 -3.52 -10.32
N ILE A 90 2.29 -3.95 -9.41
CA ILE A 90 2.04 -3.28 -8.14
C ILE A 90 2.77 -4.05 -7.03
N LEU A 91 3.58 -3.33 -6.28
CA LEU A 91 4.27 -3.82 -5.10
C LEU A 91 3.48 -3.47 -3.84
N GLU A 92 3.33 -4.44 -2.94
CA GLU A 92 2.75 -4.27 -1.62
C GLU A 92 3.85 -4.36 -0.57
N LEU A 93 3.99 -3.30 0.22
CA LEU A 93 5.11 -3.09 1.13
C LEU A 93 4.57 -2.90 2.55
N GLN A 94 5.03 -3.69 3.50
CA GLN A 94 4.60 -3.61 4.89
C GLN A 94 5.75 -3.04 5.76
N PRO A 95 5.49 -2.05 6.62
CA PRO A 95 6.52 -1.56 7.53
C PRO A 95 6.83 -2.62 8.60
N LEU A 96 8.09 -2.66 9.02
CA LEU A 96 8.60 -3.47 10.12
C LEU A 96 8.78 -2.62 11.38
N ALA A 97 8.78 -3.28 12.54
CA ALA A 97 8.87 -2.60 13.84
C ALA A 97 10.20 -1.85 14.05
N ASP A 98 11.26 -2.26 13.34
CA ASP A 98 12.59 -1.64 13.36
C ASP A 98 12.72 -0.45 12.40
N GLY A 99 11.63 -0.05 11.73
CA GLY A 99 11.63 1.01 10.73
C GLY A 99 12.02 0.54 9.32
N GLY A 100 12.30 -0.76 9.14
CA GLY A 100 12.48 -1.37 7.83
C GLY A 100 11.18 -1.60 7.09
N TRP A 101 11.29 -2.18 5.89
CA TRP A 101 10.14 -2.53 5.06
C TRP A 101 10.28 -3.93 4.48
N LEU A 102 9.15 -4.60 4.32
CA LEU A 102 9.04 -5.94 3.76
C LEU A 102 8.14 -5.89 2.51
N LEU A 103 8.63 -6.39 1.39
CA LEU A 103 7.83 -6.69 0.21
C LEU A 103 6.99 -7.95 0.49
N THR A 104 5.68 -7.75 0.65
CA THR A 104 4.73 -8.82 1.00
C THR A 104 3.91 -9.30 -0.19
N GLY A 105 3.90 -8.56 -1.31
CA GLY A 105 3.16 -8.95 -2.50
C GLY A 105 3.62 -8.24 -3.77
N VAL A 106 3.49 -8.95 -4.89
CA VAL A 106 3.70 -8.46 -6.25
C VAL A 106 2.47 -8.83 -7.05
N HIS A 107 1.83 -7.85 -7.68
CA HIS A 107 0.51 -8.03 -8.31
C HIS A 107 0.53 -7.50 -9.75
N ALA A 108 0.14 -8.33 -10.70
CA ALA A 108 -0.04 -7.94 -12.09
C ALA A 108 -1.42 -7.32 -12.35
N HIS A 109 -1.63 -6.84 -13.57
CA HIS A 109 -2.93 -6.38 -14.04
C HIS A 109 -4.04 -7.43 -13.81
N SER A 110 -5.21 -6.97 -13.36
CA SER A 110 -6.37 -7.76 -12.94
C SER A 110 -6.07 -8.81 -11.86
N ASN A 111 -5.00 -8.64 -11.06
CA ASN A 111 -4.47 -9.67 -10.17
C ASN A 111 -4.17 -10.99 -10.89
N GLY A 112 -3.74 -10.90 -12.15
CA GLY A 112 -3.31 -12.04 -12.96
C GLY A 112 -2.00 -12.64 -12.47
N LEU A 113 -1.50 -13.61 -13.24
CA LEU A 113 -0.18 -14.17 -13.01
C LEU A 113 0.90 -13.11 -13.26
N VAL A 114 1.90 -13.10 -12.38
CA VAL A 114 3.10 -12.28 -12.51
C VAL A 114 4.13 -13.09 -13.30
N ASP A 115 4.80 -12.44 -14.25
CA ASP A 115 5.94 -13.06 -14.94
C ASP A 115 7.09 -13.28 -13.94
N PRO A 116 7.65 -14.50 -13.83
CA PRO A 116 8.70 -14.80 -12.85
C PRO A 116 9.94 -13.91 -12.97
N ASP A 117 10.33 -13.52 -14.19
CA ASP A 117 11.50 -12.68 -14.41
C ASP A 117 11.22 -11.24 -13.95
N ASP A 118 10.01 -10.74 -14.18
CA ASP A 118 9.59 -9.43 -13.66
C ASP A 118 9.44 -9.44 -12.14
N GLU A 119 8.91 -10.52 -11.55
CA GLU A 119 8.83 -10.67 -10.09
C GLU A 119 10.23 -10.64 -9.45
N LYS A 120 11.17 -11.37 -10.06
CA LYS A 120 12.56 -11.41 -9.61
C LYS A 120 13.21 -10.03 -9.73
N ALA A 121 13.06 -9.36 -10.86
CA ALA A 121 13.59 -8.01 -11.05
C ALA A 121 13.02 -7.01 -10.03
N ALA A 122 11.72 -7.09 -9.73
CA ALA A 122 11.08 -6.25 -8.72
C ALA A 122 11.65 -6.51 -7.31
N LYS A 123 11.86 -7.78 -6.95
CA LYS A 123 12.46 -8.17 -5.66
C LYS A 123 13.91 -7.69 -5.52
N GLU A 124 14.72 -7.88 -6.56
CA GLU A 124 16.11 -7.43 -6.59
C GLU A 124 16.20 -5.91 -6.49
N LYS A 125 15.32 -5.19 -7.22
CA LYS A 125 15.21 -3.73 -7.12
C LYS A 125 14.85 -3.30 -5.70
N CYS A 126 13.83 -3.91 -5.08
CA CYS A 126 13.46 -3.63 -3.70
C CYS A 126 14.62 -3.88 -2.72
N ALA A 127 15.32 -5.00 -2.87
CA ALA A 127 16.48 -5.33 -2.04
C ALA A 127 17.60 -4.29 -2.17
N SER A 128 17.84 -3.77 -3.37
CA SER A 128 18.84 -2.70 -3.60
C SER A 128 18.51 -1.40 -2.87
N LEU A 129 17.23 -1.19 -2.53
CA LEU A 129 16.71 -0.04 -1.80
C LEU A 129 16.53 -0.31 -0.29
N GLY A 130 17.03 -1.45 0.21
CA GLY A 130 16.91 -1.82 1.62
C GLY A 130 15.55 -2.40 2.02
N VAL A 131 14.68 -2.71 1.06
CA VAL A 131 13.42 -3.41 1.32
C VAL A 131 13.66 -4.91 1.32
N SER A 132 13.36 -5.56 2.45
CA SER A 132 13.47 -7.01 2.59
C SER A 132 12.38 -7.72 1.79
N HIS A 133 12.62 -8.96 1.37
CA HIS A 133 11.60 -9.82 0.75
C HIS A 133 11.80 -11.27 1.19
N ILE A 134 10.74 -12.07 1.13
CA ILE A 134 10.80 -13.48 1.51
C ILE A 134 11.47 -14.29 0.39
N LEU A 135 12.50 -15.04 0.73
CA LEU A 135 13.11 -16.03 -0.17
C LEU A 135 12.18 -17.25 -0.27
N THR A 136 11.59 -17.46 -1.44
CA THR A 136 10.69 -18.60 -1.70
C THR A 136 11.42 -19.83 -2.25
N GLU A 137 12.70 -19.71 -2.61
CA GLU A 137 13.47 -20.82 -3.18
C GLU A 137 13.54 -22.00 -2.21
N GLY A 138 12.98 -23.14 -2.63
CA GLY A 138 13.05 -24.42 -1.91
C GLY A 138 11.93 -24.68 -0.89
N ILE A 139 11.00 -23.76 -0.66
CA ILE A 139 9.86 -23.96 0.24
C ILE A 139 8.62 -24.24 -0.62
N ASN A 140 7.99 -25.40 -0.43
CA ASN A 140 6.73 -25.76 -1.07
C ASN A 140 5.62 -24.84 -0.50
N ASN A 141 5.41 -23.68 -1.12
CA ASN A 141 4.90 -22.47 -0.46
C ASN A 141 3.37 -22.28 -0.48
N ASP A 142 2.62 -23.23 -1.04
CA ASP A 142 1.16 -23.12 -1.15
C ASP A 142 0.47 -23.09 0.22
N GLY A 143 0.97 -23.88 1.16
CA GLY A 143 0.43 -23.94 2.53
C GLY A 143 0.75 -22.68 3.34
N TRP A 144 1.97 -22.16 3.23
CA TRP A 144 2.42 -20.99 3.99
C TRP A 144 1.78 -19.69 3.49
N ASN A 145 1.61 -19.53 2.17
CA ASN A 145 0.87 -18.41 1.60
C ASN A 145 -0.60 -18.41 2.02
N ALA A 146 -1.22 -19.59 2.13
CA ALA A 146 -2.59 -19.71 2.66
C ALA A 146 -2.67 -19.35 4.15
N VAL A 147 -1.71 -19.80 4.96
CA VAL A 147 -1.66 -19.49 6.40
C VAL A 147 -1.42 -18.00 6.63
N ALA A 148 -0.48 -17.36 5.92
CA ALA A 148 -0.19 -15.94 6.05
C ALA A 148 -1.39 -15.05 5.68
N ARG A 149 -2.17 -15.44 4.66
CA ARG A 149 -3.41 -14.74 4.28
C ARG A 149 -4.51 -14.87 5.34
N ILE A 150 -4.58 -16.01 6.03
CA ILE A 150 -5.59 -16.27 7.06
C ILE A 150 -5.26 -15.54 8.37
N THR A 151 -3.99 -15.49 8.75
CA THR A 151 -3.60 -14.96 10.06
C THR A 151 -3.47 -13.43 10.07
N ASN A 152 -3.34 -12.79 8.91
CA ASN A 152 -3.01 -11.36 8.77
C ASN A 152 -1.88 -10.91 9.73
N ARG A 153 -1.01 -11.86 10.07
CA ARG A 153 0.08 -11.74 11.03
C ARG A 153 1.30 -12.37 10.39
N TRP A 154 2.24 -11.52 10.03
CA TRP A 154 3.62 -11.90 9.79
C TRP A 154 4.36 -11.80 11.13
N ASP A 155 4.10 -12.73 12.06
CA ASP A 155 4.86 -12.84 13.31
C ASP A 155 6.16 -13.59 12.99
N TRP A 156 7.24 -12.87 12.67
CA TRP A 156 8.56 -13.45 12.44
C TRP A 156 9.50 -13.30 13.64
N ALA A 157 8.95 -13.24 14.85
CA ALA A 157 9.76 -13.41 16.06
C ALA A 157 10.29 -14.86 16.14
N VAL A 158 11.40 -15.13 15.46
CA VAL A 158 12.27 -16.28 15.74
C VAL A 158 13.47 -15.71 16.49
N ARG A 159 13.55 -16.12 17.76
CA ARG A 159 14.67 -15.91 18.68
C ARG A 159 15.96 -16.53 18.17
#